data_AF-A0A438K1X3-F1
#
_entry.id   AF-A0A438K1X3-F1
#
_cell.length_a   1.000
_cell.length_b   1.000
_cell.length_c   1.000
_cell.angle_alpha   90.00
_cell.angle_beta   90.00
_cell.angle_gamma   90.00
#
_symmetry.space_group_name_H-M   'P 1'
#
loop_
_entity.id
_entity.type
_entity.pdbx_description
1 polymer ?
#
loop_
_entity_poly.entity_id
_entity_poly.type
_entity_poly.pdbx_seq_one_letter_code
_entity_poly.pdbx_strand_id
1 'polypeptide(L)'
;MLNAEKSPFQRTYATQIKRCGEMARKLRFFKEQMTKAGLSPSTRSVARADFNLDDLEVQLAEFEAELTEIKANNEKLQRAYSELVEYKLVLEKAGEFFYSAQNTAVAWQREVEAHHIGEGSIDSPLLLEQEILTDPSKQVKLGFVSGLVPREKSMAFERILFRATRGNVFLKQALVEDCVIDPVLGEKIEKNVFVIFFSGERVKNKILKICDAFGANRYPFMDDLVAGQFEEGALVAWLTGKWRNIFYQNKIVKGGALGLLPSGHQFESPQGHWRFTRSLTSGPRGISRGARKLARTSTVSRRLLELKTTVDAGLLHWSNLLQTIGHQFEQWNHLVKKEKSIYHTLNMLSIDVTKKCLVAEGWCPVFATNQIQNALKQATFDSNSQIAAIFQVLHTKESPPTYFRTNKFTLPFQEIVDAYG
;
A
#
# COMPACT_ATOMS: atom_id res chain seq x y z
N MET A 1 21.40 47.74 -19.46
CA MET A 1 20.00 47.35 -19.18
C MET A 1 19.37 48.39 -18.28
N LEU A 2 18.20 48.94 -18.65
CA LEU A 2 17.53 50.05 -17.97
C LEU A 2 17.17 49.80 -16.49
N ASN A 3 17.14 48.54 -16.03
CA ASN A 3 16.82 48.15 -14.66
C ASN A 3 17.94 47.36 -13.96
N ALA A 4 19.21 47.66 -14.24
CA ALA A 4 20.35 46.93 -13.68
C ALA A 4 20.42 46.99 -12.14
N GLU A 5 20.04 48.12 -11.55
CA GLU A 5 20.09 48.37 -10.11
C GLU A 5 18.98 47.68 -9.30
N LYS A 6 17.94 47.17 -9.97
CA LYS A 6 16.77 46.55 -9.31
C LYS A 6 16.87 45.03 -9.34
N SER A 7 16.80 44.42 -8.16
CA SER A 7 16.67 42.97 -8.01
C SER A 7 15.48 42.43 -8.82
N PRO A 8 15.60 41.28 -9.50
CA PRO A 8 14.53 40.71 -10.32
C PRO A 8 13.17 40.58 -9.64
N PHE A 9 13.16 40.41 -8.31
CA PHE A 9 11.95 40.27 -7.48
C PHE A 9 11.27 41.60 -7.14
N GLN A 10 12.00 42.71 -7.21
CA GLN A 10 11.49 44.06 -6.92
C GLN A 10 10.92 44.76 -8.17
N ARG A 11 11.00 44.09 -9.32
CA ARG A 11 10.53 44.62 -10.59
C ARG A 11 9.03 44.36 -10.77
N THR A 12 8.38 45.22 -11.53
CA THR A 12 6.91 45.36 -11.56
C THR A 12 6.16 44.11 -11.99
N TYR A 13 6.74 43.27 -12.86
CA TYR A 13 6.08 42.07 -13.38
C TYR A 13 6.51 40.77 -12.69
N ALA A 14 7.21 40.86 -11.54
CA ALA A 14 7.71 39.69 -10.82
C ALA A 14 6.59 38.72 -10.40
N THR A 15 5.44 39.24 -9.99
CA THR A 15 4.27 38.43 -9.59
C THR A 15 3.72 37.60 -10.75
N GLN A 16 3.58 38.21 -11.93
CA GLN A 16 3.09 37.53 -13.14
C GLN A 16 4.07 36.46 -13.62
N ILE A 17 5.38 36.72 -13.51
CA ILE A 17 6.41 35.71 -13.80
C ILE A 17 6.31 34.54 -12.83
N LYS A 18 6.11 34.80 -11.53
CA LYS A 18 5.92 33.76 -10.51
C LYS A 18 4.68 32.92 -10.81
N ARG A 19 3.56 33.57 -11.14
CA ARG A 19 2.29 32.93 -11.54
C ARG A 19 2.48 31.99 -12.74
N CYS A 20 3.12 32.47 -13.81
CA CYS A 20 3.47 31.63 -14.97
C CYS A 20 4.44 30.49 -14.60
N GLY A 21 5.33 30.73 -13.64
CA GLY A 21 6.22 29.73 -13.08
C GLY A 21 5.47 28.59 -12.39
N GLU A 22 4.45 28.91 -11.60
CA GLU A 22 3.59 27.91 -10.94
C GLU A 22 2.76 27.12 -11.94
N MET A 23 2.14 27.75 -12.94
CA MET A 23 1.45 27.03 -14.02
C MET A 23 2.40 26.08 -14.77
N ALA A 24 3.62 26.53 -15.07
CA ALA A 24 4.63 25.69 -15.69
C ALA A 24 5.07 24.51 -14.78
N ARG A 25 5.04 24.68 -13.45
CA ARG A 25 5.28 23.59 -12.47
C ARG A 25 4.18 22.53 -12.57
N LYS A 26 2.91 22.95 -12.57
CA LYS A 26 1.75 22.05 -12.72
C LYS A 26 1.81 21.28 -14.04
N LEU A 27 2.13 21.95 -15.15
CA LEU A 27 2.32 21.31 -16.45
C LEU A 27 3.46 20.27 -16.43
N ARG A 28 4.58 20.54 -15.75
CA ARG A 28 5.64 19.53 -15.59
C ARG A 28 5.16 18.31 -14.82
N PHE A 29 4.40 18.53 -13.74
CA PHE A 29 3.77 17.46 -12.97
C PHE A 29 2.85 16.60 -13.85
N PHE A 30 1.96 17.21 -14.65
CA PHE A 30 1.08 16.47 -15.57
C PHE A 30 1.86 15.69 -16.61
N LYS A 31 2.92 16.26 -17.19
CA LYS A 31 3.78 15.55 -18.13
C LYS A 31 4.39 14.31 -17.49
N GLU A 32 4.88 14.44 -16.26
CA GLU A 32 5.43 13.30 -15.53
C GLU A 32 4.37 12.22 -15.26
N GLN A 33 3.16 12.60 -14.84
CA GLN A 33 2.06 11.65 -14.65
C GLN A 33 1.67 10.94 -15.95
N MET A 34 1.59 11.66 -17.06
CA MET A 34 1.31 11.09 -18.38
C MET A 34 2.40 10.11 -18.81
N THR A 35 3.68 10.46 -18.63
CA THR A 35 4.79 9.55 -18.96
C THR A 35 4.79 8.28 -18.12
N LYS A 36 4.44 8.38 -16.82
CA LYS A 36 4.25 7.20 -15.95
C LYS A 36 3.08 6.32 -16.40
N ALA A 37 2.05 6.92 -17.00
CA ALA A 37 0.91 6.22 -17.60
C ALA A 37 1.19 5.64 -19.00
N GLY A 38 2.34 5.94 -19.61
CA GLY A 38 2.62 5.59 -21.01
C GLY A 38 1.84 6.45 -22.03
N LEU A 39 1.29 7.59 -21.62
CA LEU A 39 0.56 8.52 -22.49
C LEU A 39 1.51 9.61 -23.02
N SER A 40 1.45 9.87 -24.33
CA SER A 40 2.15 10.99 -24.95
C SER A 40 1.21 12.17 -25.20
N PRO A 41 1.63 13.43 -24.96
CA PRO A 41 0.84 14.60 -25.32
C PRO A 41 0.45 14.59 -26.80
N SER A 42 -0.81 14.90 -27.09
CA SER A 42 -1.29 14.98 -28.46
C SER A 42 -0.62 16.13 -29.20
N THR A 43 -0.01 15.85 -30.35
CA THR A 43 0.57 16.88 -31.25
C THR A 43 -0.49 17.59 -32.11
N ARG A 44 -1.77 17.19 -32.02
CA ARG A 44 -2.85 17.84 -32.78
C ARG A 44 -3.07 19.26 -32.27
N SER A 45 -2.66 20.22 -33.10
CA SER A 45 -3.09 21.62 -33.04
C SER A 45 -4.61 21.69 -33.26
N VAL A 46 -5.39 21.68 -32.18
CA VAL A 46 -6.77 22.19 -32.23
C VAL A 46 -6.68 23.71 -32.52
N ALA A 47 -7.61 24.24 -33.32
CA ALA A 47 -7.62 25.67 -33.72
C ALA A 47 -7.41 26.59 -32.51
N ARG A 48 -6.80 27.77 -32.74
CA ARG A 48 -6.52 28.79 -31.71
C ARG A 48 -7.78 29.06 -30.88
N ALA A 49 -7.90 28.37 -29.75
CA ALA A 49 -8.81 28.76 -28.71
C ALA A 49 -8.14 29.93 -28.00
N ASP A 50 -8.84 31.05 -27.92
CA ASP A 50 -8.44 32.18 -27.09
C ASP A 50 -8.60 31.74 -25.63
N PHE A 51 -7.58 31.04 -25.12
CA PHE A 51 -7.52 30.69 -23.71
C PHE A 51 -7.17 31.95 -22.92
N ASN A 52 -8.08 32.38 -22.06
CA ASN A 52 -7.75 33.33 -21.02
C ASN A 52 -6.77 32.67 -20.04
N LEU A 53 -5.70 33.38 -19.70
CA LEU A 53 -4.67 32.89 -18.76
C LEU A 53 -5.26 32.63 -17.37
N ASP A 54 -6.25 33.44 -16.97
CA ASP A 54 -6.94 33.31 -15.69
C ASP A 54 -7.73 32.01 -15.59
N ASP A 55 -8.50 31.70 -16.62
CA ASP A 55 -9.27 30.46 -16.70
C ASP A 55 -8.33 29.24 -16.73
N LEU A 56 -7.22 29.35 -17.48
CA LEU A 56 -6.22 28.29 -17.52
C LEU A 56 -5.59 28.03 -16.15
N GLU A 57 -5.29 29.05 -15.37
CA GLU A 57 -4.73 28.86 -14.02
C GLU A 57 -5.67 28.07 -13.12
N VAL A 58 -6.96 28.41 -13.15
CA VAL A 58 -8.02 27.72 -12.38
C VAL A 58 -8.13 26.28 -12.85
N GLN A 59 -8.26 26.04 -14.16
CA GLN A 59 -8.33 24.68 -14.72
C GLN A 59 -7.12 23.82 -14.34
N LEU A 60 -5.89 24.36 -14.45
CA LEU A 60 -4.69 23.63 -14.06
C LEU A 60 -4.66 23.33 -12.55
N ALA A 61 -5.21 24.21 -11.71
CA ALA A 61 -5.31 23.97 -10.26
C ALA A 61 -6.33 22.86 -9.95
N GLU A 62 -7.50 22.88 -10.59
CA GLU A 62 -8.55 21.88 -10.44
C GLU A 62 -8.05 20.49 -10.84
N PHE A 63 -7.41 20.37 -12.02
CA PHE A 63 -6.85 19.09 -12.46
C PHE A 63 -5.73 18.57 -11.54
N GLU A 64 -4.90 19.44 -10.96
CA GLU A 64 -3.87 19.03 -9.99
C GLU A 64 -4.52 18.51 -8.70
N ALA A 65 -5.52 19.21 -8.18
CA ALA A 65 -6.26 18.79 -7.00
C ALA A 65 -6.97 17.44 -7.24
N GLU A 66 -7.66 17.29 -8.37
CA GLU A 66 -8.38 16.06 -8.70
C GLU A 66 -7.43 14.86 -8.88
N LEU A 67 -6.32 15.02 -9.62
CA LEU A 67 -5.35 13.93 -9.80
C LEU A 67 -4.69 13.52 -8.49
N THR A 68 -4.35 14.47 -7.62
CA THR A 68 -3.74 14.18 -6.32
C THR A 68 -4.72 13.52 -5.36
N GLU A 69 -5.99 13.95 -5.38
CA GLU A 69 -7.06 13.34 -4.60
C GLU A 69 -7.34 11.90 -5.05
N ILE A 70 -7.51 11.65 -6.35
CA ILE A 70 -7.74 10.31 -6.90
C ILE A 70 -6.60 9.38 -6.53
N LYS A 71 -5.35 9.85 -6.63
CA LYS A 71 -4.18 9.05 -6.25
C LYS A 71 -4.21 8.70 -4.76
N ALA A 72 -4.45 9.67 -3.88
CA ALA A 72 -4.53 9.44 -2.44
C ALA A 72 -5.69 8.50 -2.06
N ASN A 73 -6.82 8.61 -2.75
CA ASN A 73 -7.99 7.75 -2.56
C ASN A 73 -7.72 6.32 -3.04
N ASN A 74 -7.11 6.15 -4.23
CA ASN A 74 -6.70 4.85 -4.75
C ASN A 74 -5.66 4.18 -3.84
N GLU A 75 -4.69 4.92 -3.31
CA GLU A 75 -3.72 4.38 -2.34
C GLU A 75 -4.42 3.89 -1.06
N LYS A 76 -5.40 4.62 -0.52
CA LYS A 76 -6.20 4.17 0.63
C LYS A 76 -7.00 2.91 0.31
N LEU A 77 -7.67 2.87 -0.83
CA LEU A 77 -8.46 1.73 -1.28
C LEU A 77 -7.59 0.49 -1.53
N GLN A 78 -6.41 0.67 -2.13
CA GLN A 78 -5.45 -0.41 -2.38
C GLN A 78 -4.92 -1.01 -1.08
N ARG A 79 -4.68 -0.18 -0.06
CA ARG A 79 -4.31 -0.64 1.29
C ARG A 79 -5.44 -1.46 1.92
N ALA A 80 -6.67 -0.94 1.92
CA ALA A 80 -7.84 -1.65 2.43
C ALA A 80 -8.12 -2.97 1.69
N TYR A 81 -7.92 -2.98 0.36
CA TYR A 81 -8.03 -4.19 -0.46
C TYR A 81 -6.99 -5.23 -0.04
N SER A 82 -5.72 -4.83 0.09
CA SER A 82 -4.61 -5.71 0.49
C SER A 82 -4.83 -6.29 1.90
N GLU A 83 -5.29 -5.47 2.84
CA GLU A 83 -5.64 -5.92 4.19
C GLU A 83 -6.77 -6.97 4.20
N LEU A 84 -7.79 -6.80 3.35
CA LEU A 84 -8.88 -7.78 3.24
C LEU A 84 -8.46 -9.07 2.53
N VAL A 85 -7.53 -9.00 1.57
CA VAL A 85 -6.94 -10.19 0.93
C VAL A 85 -6.19 -11.00 1.98
N GLU A 86 -5.33 -10.34 2.78
CA GLU A 86 -4.64 -10.95 3.90
C GLU A 86 -5.62 -11.57 4.91
N TYR A 87 -6.69 -10.84 5.25
CA TYR A 87 -7.72 -11.36 6.15
C TYR A 87 -8.44 -12.60 5.62
N LYS A 88 -8.83 -12.58 4.34
CA LYS A 88 -9.47 -13.73 3.66
C LYS A 88 -8.58 -14.97 3.75
N LEU A 89 -7.30 -14.80 3.45
CA LEU A 89 -6.33 -15.88 3.47
C LEU A 89 -6.11 -16.47 4.87
N VAL A 90 -6.07 -15.62 5.90
CA VAL A 90 -6.08 -16.07 7.30
C VAL A 90 -7.33 -16.88 7.61
N LEU A 91 -8.52 -16.42 7.19
CA LEU A 91 -9.78 -17.15 7.42
C LEU A 91 -9.80 -18.55 6.79
N GLU A 92 -9.23 -18.68 5.59
CA GLU A 92 -9.15 -19.94 4.85
C GLU A 92 -8.18 -20.92 5.54
N LYS A 93 -6.92 -20.52 5.68
CA LYS A 93 -5.83 -21.36 6.22
C LYS A 93 -5.93 -21.63 7.71
N ALA A 94 -6.29 -20.62 8.52
CA ALA A 94 -6.49 -20.87 9.94
C ALA A 94 -7.67 -21.84 10.16
N GLY A 95 -8.73 -21.76 9.35
CA GLY A 95 -9.82 -22.72 9.44
C GLY A 95 -9.43 -24.17 9.14
N GLU A 96 -8.47 -24.41 8.23
CA GLU A 96 -7.88 -25.74 8.02
C GLU A 96 -7.14 -26.23 9.28
N PHE A 97 -6.46 -25.33 9.99
CA PHE A 97 -5.73 -25.67 11.20
C PHE A 97 -6.63 -26.13 12.35
N PHE A 98 -7.75 -25.45 12.58
CA PHE A 98 -8.71 -25.85 13.61
C PHE A 98 -9.37 -27.18 13.28
N TYR A 99 -9.75 -27.40 12.01
CA TYR A 99 -10.34 -28.67 11.58
C TYR A 99 -9.34 -29.83 11.68
N SER A 100 -8.10 -29.60 11.26
CA SER A 100 -6.99 -30.56 11.40
C SER A 100 -6.69 -30.87 12.87
N ALA A 101 -6.66 -29.86 13.75
CA ALA A 101 -6.46 -30.05 15.18
C ALA A 101 -7.61 -30.86 15.81
N GLN A 102 -8.86 -30.59 15.41
CA GLN A 102 -10.03 -31.31 15.91
C GLN A 102 -10.06 -32.78 15.45
N ASN A 103 -9.80 -33.04 14.17
CA ASN A 103 -9.74 -34.42 13.67
C ASN A 103 -8.61 -35.22 14.33
N THR A 104 -7.48 -34.56 14.61
CA THR A 104 -6.37 -35.19 15.35
C THR A 104 -6.77 -35.44 16.81
N ALA A 105 -7.41 -34.50 17.50
CA ALA A 105 -7.89 -34.69 18.87
C ALA A 105 -8.89 -35.85 19.01
N VAL A 106 -9.84 -35.94 18.07
CA VAL A 106 -10.82 -37.03 18.02
C VAL A 106 -10.15 -38.37 17.68
N ALA A 107 -9.14 -38.38 16.81
CA ALA A 107 -8.36 -39.59 16.52
C ALA A 107 -7.56 -40.06 17.74
N TRP A 108 -6.94 -39.13 18.50
CA TRP A 108 -6.25 -39.44 19.75
C TRP A 108 -7.20 -39.96 20.83
N GLN A 109 -8.39 -39.39 20.96
CA GLN A 109 -9.41 -39.92 21.88
C GLN A 109 -9.83 -41.34 21.48
N ARG A 110 -10.00 -41.60 20.17
CA ARG A 110 -10.28 -42.95 19.67
C ARG A 110 -9.12 -43.92 19.89
N GLU A 111 -7.87 -43.49 19.78
CA GLU A 111 -6.70 -44.33 20.09
C GLU A 111 -6.58 -44.59 21.60
N VAL A 112 -6.80 -43.59 22.45
CA VAL A 112 -6.77 -43.74 23.92
C VAL A 112 -7.93 -44.61 24.41
N GLU A 113 -9.11 -44.51 23.79
CA GLU A 113 -10.26 -45.39 24.02
C GLU A 113 -10.03 -46.80 23.44
N ALA A 114 -9.39 -46.93 22.28
CA ALA A 114 -9.04 -48.23 21.70
C ALA A 114 -7.98 -48.97 22.53
N HIS A 115 -7.02 -48.23 23.11
CA HIS A 115 -6.06 -48.76 24.08
C HIS A 115 -6.67 -49.04 25.46
N HIS A 116 -7.90 -48.59 25.75
CA HIS A 116 -8.65 -49.00 26.94
C HIS A 116 -9.46 -50.29 26.76
N ILE A 117 -9.62 -50.80 25.54
CA ILE A 117 -10.36 -52.03 25.25
C ILE A 117 -9.42 -53.22 25.00
N GLY A 118 -8.11 -52.99 24.80
CA GLY A 118 -7.11 -54.03 24.58
C GLY A 118 -6.12 -54.15 25.74
N GLU A 119 -6.37 -55.14 26.61
CA GLU A 119 -5.48 -55.67 27.66
C GLU A 119 -5.07 -54.71 28.80
N GLY A 120 -5.64 -54.99 29.98
CA GLY A 120 -5.22 -54.41 31.24
C GLY A 120 -3.75 -54.74 31.55
N SER A 121 -2.88 -53.77 31.30
CA SER A 121 -1.49 -53.78 31.75
C SER A 121 -1.39 -53.09 33.10
N ILE A 122 -0.83 -53.81 34.08
CA ILE A 122 -0.51 -53.34 35.43
C ILE A 122 0.74 -52.46 35.31
N ASP A 123 0.54 -51.19 34.96
CA ASP A 123 1.43 -50.06 35.28
C ASP A 123 0.64 -48.78 35.01
N SER A 124 -0.43 -48.60 35.79
CA SER A 124 -1.12 -47.31 35.86
C SER A 124 -0.28 -46.41 36.77
N PRO A 125 0.37 -45.33 36.26
CA PRO A 125 0.93 -44.36 37.18
C PRO A 125 -0.25 -43.76 37.95
N LEU A 126 -0.24 -43.96 39.26
CA LEU A 126 -1.21 -43.55 40.30
C LEU A 126 -1.53 -42.03 40.36
N LEU A 127 -1.38 -41.31 39.26
CA LEU A 127 -1.67 -39.89 39.08
C LEU A 127 -2.95 -39.61 38.28
N LEU A 128 -3.66 -40.65 37.80
CA LEU A 128 -4.89 -40.45 37.01
C LEU A 128 -6.18 -40.43 37.86
N GLU A 129 -6.18 -41.04 39.06
CA GLU A 129 -7.36 -41.01 39.94
C GLU A 129 -7.48 -39.70 40.75
N GLN A 130 -6.39 -38.92 40.88
CA GLN A 130 -6.42 -37.64 41.59
C GLN A 130 -6.91 -36.45 40.72
N GLU A 131 -7.00 -36.60 39.38
CA GLU A 131 -7.35 -35.50 38.47
C GLU A 131 -8.87 -35.37 38.18
N ILE A 132 -9.73 -36.28 38.64
CA ILE A 132 -11.20 -36.15 38.51
C ILE A 132 -11.78 -35.16 39.56
N LEU A 133 -10.96 -34.70 40.50
CA LEU A 133 -11.31 -33.66 41.49
C LEU A 133 -10.66 -32.30 41.20
N THR A 134 -10.32 -31.97 39.95
CA THR A 134 -10.01 -30.57 39.60
C THR A 134 -11.29 -29.81 39.30
N ASP A 135 -11.74 -29.09 40.33
CA ASP A 135 -12.67 -27.96 40.35
C ASP A 135 -12.96 -27.32 38.96
N PRO A 136 -14.21 -27.41 38.43
CA PRO A 136 -14.59 -26.82 37.13
C PRO A 136 -14.49 -25.28 37.10
N SER A 137 -14.17 -24.65 38.22
CA SER A 137 -13.96 -23.21 38.38
C SER A 137 -12.61 -22.70 37.84
N LYS A 138 -11.67 -23.57 37.45
CA LYS A 138 -10.37 -23.20 36.84
C LYS A 138 -10.29 -23.57 35.35
N GLN A 139 -11.26 -23.14 34.55
CA GLN A 139 -11.13 -23.16 33.09
C GLN A 139 -9.95 -22.25 32.66
N VAL A 140 -8.85 -22.87 32.22
CA VAL A 140 -7.70 -22.16 31.67
C VAL A 140 -8.08 -21.63 30.30
N LYS A 141 -8.55 -20.37 30.26
CA LYS A 141 -8.92 -19.68 29.03
C LYS A 141 -7.70 -19.55 28.11
N LEU A 142 -7.64 -20.38 27.07
CA LEU A 142 -6.63 -20.30 26.01
C LEU A 142 -6.94 -19.12 25.09
N GLY A 143 -5.96 -18.25 24.92
CA GLY A 143 -5.97 -17.20 23.91
C GLY A 143 -5.30 -17.67 22.64
N PHE A 144 -5.63 -17.03 21.52
CA PHE A 144 -4.93 -17.26 20.27
C PHE A 144 -4.77 -15.97 19.48
N VAL A 145 -3.74 -15.90 18.65
CA VAL A 145 -3.43 -14.78 17.77
C VAL A 145 -3.09 -15.35 16.39
N SER A 146 -3.69 -14.78 15.36
CA SER A 146 -3.45 -15.15 13.96
C SER A 146 -2.98 -13.95 13.15
N GLY A 147 -2.19 -14.23 12.12
CA GLY A 147 -1.68 -13.20 11.24
C GLY A 147 -0.85 -13.76 10.11
N LEU A 148 -0.17 -12.86 9.41
CA LEU A 148 0.80 -13.19 8.38
C LEU A 148 2.17 -12.64 8.75
N VAL A 149 3.20 -13.41 8.42
CA VAL A 149 4.61 -13.02 8.59
C VAL A 149 5.35 -13.24 7.27
N PRO A 150 6.27 -12.36 6.86
CA PRO A 150 7.11 -12.61 5.67
C PRO A 150 7.84 -13.94 5.77
N ARG A 151 7.85 -14.71 4.67
CA ARG A 151 8.40 -16.07 4.62
C ARG A 151 9.87 -16.11 5.04
N GLU A 152 10.66 -15.14 4.62
CA GLU A 152 12.08 -15.00 4.98
C GLU A 152 12.30 -14.89 6.49
N LYS A 153 11.37 -14.26 7.19
CA LYS A 153 11.45 -14.01 8.63
C LYS A 153 10.75 -15.10 9.46
N SER A 154 10.06 -16.04 8.83
CA SER A 154 9.19 -17.03 9.47
C SER A 154 9.95 -17.94 10.46
N MET A 155 11.14 -18.42 10.07
CA MET A 155 12.00 -19.28 10.90
C MET A 155 12.66 -18.52 12.06
N ALA A 156 12.98 -17.24 11.87
CA ALA A 156 13.49 -16.38 12.94
C ALA A 156 12.38 -16.06 13.95
N PHE A 157 11.18 -15.75 13.45
CA PHE A 157 9.99 -15.49 14.25
C PHE A 157 9.65 -16.65 15.19
N GLU A 158 9.59 -17.89 14.68
CA GLU A 158 9.35 -19.08 15.50
C GLU A 158 10.40 -19.25 16.61
N ARG A 159 11.69 -19.11 16.27
CA ARG A 159 12.78 -19.25 17.24
C ARG A 159 12.73 -18.20 18.34
N ILE A 160 12.44 -16.94 18.01
CA ILE A 160 12.32 -15.87 19.01
C ILE A 160 11.07 -16.08 19.88
N LEU A 161 9.95 -16.46 19.27
CA LEU A 161 8.70 -16.76 19.97
C LEU A 161 8.90 -17.88 21.00
N PHE A 162 9.55 -18.98 20.60
CA PHE A 162 9.85 -20.11 21.47
C PHE A 162 10.76 -19.71 22.65
N ARG A 163 11.84 -18.96 22.37
CA ARG A 163 12.80 -18.52 23.41
C ARG A 163 12.16 -17.54 24.41
N ALA A 164 11.43 -16.54 23.92
CA ALA A 164 10.84 -15.48 24.76
C ALA A 164 9.71 -16.00 25.68
N THR A 165 9.04 -17.06 25.25
CA THR A 165 7.93 -17.71 25.97
C THR A 165 8.35 -18.99 26.68
N ARG A 166 9.62 -19.41 26.54
CA ARG A 166 10.19 -20.66 27.10
C ARG A 166 9.40 -21.91 26.69
N GLY A 167 8.93 -21.95 25.45
CA GLY A 167 8.13 -23.05 24.91
C GLY A 167 6.67 -23.07 25.39
N ASN A 168 6.19 -22.03 26.07
CA ASN A 168 4.80 -21.98 26.56
C ASN A 168 3.78 -21.54 25.49
N VAL A 169 4.11 -21.70 24.22
CA VAL A 169 3.30 -21.25 23.09
C VAL A 169 3.35 -22.30 22.00
N PHE A 170 2.18 -22.60 21.43
CA PHE A 170 2.05 -23.49 20.29
C PHE A 170 1.82 -22.67 19.02
N LEU A 171 2.78 -22.72 18.09
CA LEU A 171 2.73 -22.01 16.82
C LEU A 171 2.49 -23.02 15.69
N LYS A 172 1.55 -22.71 14.79
CA LYS A 172 1.34 -23.43 13.54
C LYS A 172 1.45 -22.44 12.39
N GLN A 173 2.31 -22.73 11.42
CA GLN A 173 2.48 -21.93 10.20
C GLN A 173 2.01 -22.71 8.98
N ALA A 174 1.43 -22.02 7.99
CA ALA A 174 1.12 -22.55 6.67
C ALA A 174 1.77 -21.65 5.63
N LEU A 175 2.32 -22.30 4.62
CA LEU A 175 2.80 -21.65 3.43
C LEU A 175 1.61 -21.10 2.64
N VAL A 176 1.76 -19.87 2.15
CA VAL A 176 0.87 -19.29 1.15
C VAL A 176 1.58 -19.46 -0.18
N GLU A 177 0.91 -20.11 -1.13
CA GLU A 177 1.48 -20.40 -2.45
C GLU A 177 1.60 -19.13 -3.31
N ASP A 178 0.71 -18.15 -3.10
CA ASP A 178 0.69 -16.90 -3.85
C ASP A 178 1.42 -15.76 -3.13
N CYS A 179 2.19 -14.96 -3.88
CA CYS A 179 2.76 -13.71 -3.38
C CYS A 179 1.65 -12.69 -3.11
N VAL A 180 1.59 -12.16 -1.89
CA VAL A 180 0.58 -11.18 -1.47
C VAL A 180 1.21 -9.79 -1.44
N ILE A 181 0.44 -8.78 -1.88
CA ILE A 181 0.87 -7.38 -1.82
C ILE A 181 0.81 -6.93 -0.37
N ASP A 182 1.94 -6.45 0.17
CA ASP A 182 1.97 -5.92 1.52
C ASP A 182 1.17 -4.60 1.60
N PRO A 183 0.25 -4.44 2.58
CA PRO A 183 -0.55 -3.23 2.73
C PRO A 183 0.28 -1.98 3.06
N VAL A 184 1.51 -2.11 3.55
CA VAL A 184 2.36 -0.96 3.93
C VAL A 184 3.44 -0.71 2.89
N LEU A 185 4.08 -1.78 2.38
CA LEU A 185 5.18 -1.67 1.42
C LEU A 185 4.71 -1.62 -0.04
N GLY A 186 3.51 -2.13 -0.35
CA GLY A 186 3.01 -2.22 -1.73
C GLY A 186 3.76 -3.24 -2.60
N GLU A 187 4.69 -3.98 -2.03
CA GLU A 187 5.51 -4.99 -2.72
C GLU A 187 4.85 -6.37 -2.65
N LYS A 188 5.07 -7.19 -3.69
CA LYS A 188 4.66 -8.59 -3.69
C LYS A 188 5.65 -9.40 -2.86
N ILE A 189 5.22 -9.84 -1.69
CA ILE A 189 6.04 -10.60 -0.75
C ILE A 189 5.39 -11.95 -0.49
N GLU A 190 6.21 -13.01 -0.46
CA GLU A 190 5.76 -14.32 0.02
C GLU A 190 5.55 -14.28 1.54
N LYS A 191 4.36 -14.64 1.99
CA LYS A 191 3.99 -14.60 3.41
C LYS A 191 3.56 -15.99 3.89
N ASN A 192 3.73 -16.27 5.18
CA ASN A 192 3.18 -17.44 5.83
C ASN A 192 2.04 -17.02 6.76
N VAL A 193 0.93 -17.73 6.71
CA VAL A 193 -0.14 -17.59 7.70
C VAL A 193 0.29 -18.31 8.97
N PHE A 194 0.17 -17.65 10.12
CA PHE A 194 0.43 -18.27 11.41
C PHE A 194 -0.79 -18.20 12.32
N VAL A 195 -0.89 -19.20 13.19
CA VAL A 195 -1.79 -19.20 14.35
C VAL A 195 -0.98 -19.59 15.58
N ILE A 196 -1.06 -18.75 16.60
CA ILE A 196 -0.34 -18.87 17.86
C ILE A 196 -1.36 -19.10 18.97
N PHE A 197 -1.23 -20.20 19.69
CA PHE A 197 -2.03 -20.50 20.88
C PHE A 197 -1.20 -20.24 22.14
N PHE A 198 -1.77 -19.53 23.10
CA PHE A 198 -1.11 -19.16 24.35
C PHE A 198 -2.07 -19.16 25.53
N SER A 199 -1.53 -19.23 26.73
CA SER A 199 -2.28 -19.04 27.96
C SER A 199 -1.66 -17.90 28.78
N GLY A 200 -2.49 -16.96 29.24
CA GLY A 200 -2.11 -15.84 30.08
C GLY A 200 -1.74 -14.52 29.36
N GLU A 201 -2.15 -13.41 29.97
CA GLU A 201 -2.00 -12.04 29.41
C GLU A 201 -0.53 -11.59 29.28
N ARG A 202 0.35 -12.04 30.19
CA ARG A 202 1.78 -11.72 30.12
C ARG A 202 2.44 -12.29 28.85
N VAL A 203 2.01 -13.48 28.42
CA VAL A 203 2.50 -14.12 27.19
C VAL A 203 1.93 -13.40 25.98
N LYS A 204 0.64 -13.06 25.99
CA LYS A 204 -0.01 -12.24 24.95
C LYS A 204 0.75 -10.95 24.65
N ASN A 205 1.10 -10.17 25.68
CA ASN A 205 1.83 -8.92 25.50
C ASN A 205 3.23 -9.11 24.89
N LYS A 206 3.90 -10.24 25.20
CA LYS A 206 5.17 -10.59 24.54
C LYS A 206 4.95 -10.96 23.07
N ILE A 207 3.92 -11.76 22.77
CA ILE A 207 3.59 -12.16 21.40
C ILE A 207 3.32 -10.92 20.55
N LEU A 208 2.50 -9.98 21.04
CA LEU A 208 2.17 -8.75 20.31
C LEU A 208 3.43 -7.95 19.95
N LYS A 209 4.34 -7.75 20.92
CA LYS A 209 5.62 -7.06 20.68
C LYS A 209 6.52 -7.77 19.66
N ILE A 210 6.55 -9.10 19.69
CA ILE A 210 7.32 -9.89 18.71
C ILE A 210 6.67 -9.76 17.33
N CYS A 211 5.33 -9.82 17.23
CA CYS A 211 4.64 -9.60 15.96
C CYS A 211 4.95 -8.21 15.38
N ASP A 212 4.91 -7.15 16.20
CA ASP A 212 5.25 -5.78 15.76
C ASP A 212 6.71 -5.68 15.30
N ALA A 213 7.66 -6.26 16.03
CA ALA A 213 9.08 -6.22 15.68
C ALA A 213 9.42 -6.96 14.38
N PHE A 214 8.63 -7.98 14.03
CA PHE A 214 8.82 -8.78 12.82
C PHE A 214 8.01 -8.27 11.62
N GLY A 215 7.19 -7.23 11.79
CA GLY A 215 6.29 -6.72 10.75
C GLY A 215 5.17 -7.70 10.41
N ALA A 216 4.66 -8.42 11.41
CA ALA A 216 3.59 -9.39 11.24
C ALA A 216 2.22 -8.72 11.36
N ASN A 217 1.44 -8.74 10.28
CA ASN A 217 0.07 -8.22 10.24
C ASN A 217 -0.87 -9.19 10.97
N ARG A 218 -1.56 -8.70 11.99
CA ARG A 218 -2.45 -9.50 12.83
C ARG A 218 -3.89 -9.25 12.41
N TYR A 219 -4.64 -10.33 12.30
CA TYR A 219 -6.07 -10.25 11.99
C TYR A 219 -6.87 -10.99 13.05
N PRO A 220 -8.00 -10.43 13.50
CA PRO A 220 -8.87 -11.09 14.44
C PRO A 220 -9.50 -12.31 13.77
N PHE A 221 -9.03 -13.49 14.14
CA PHE A 221 -9.67 -14.74 13.82
C PHE A 221 -10.62 -15.07 14.98
N MET A 222 -11.89 -15.26 14.68
CA MET A 222 -12.98 -15.82 15.52
C MET A 222 -12.95 -15.69 17.07
N ASP A 223 -13.31 -14.54 17.66
CA ASP A 223 -13.70 -14.45 19.09
C ASP A 223 -14.98 -15.26 19.42
N ASP A 224 -15.91 -15.37 18.47
CA ASP A 224 -17.25 -15.96 18.71
C ASP A 224 -17.31 -17.49 18.67
N LEU A 225 -16.27 -18.16 18.14
CA LEU A 225 -16.24 -19.63 18.14
C LEU A 225 -16.03 -20.16 19.56
N VAL A 226 -15.23 -19.45 20.37
CA VAL A 226 -14.92 -19.82 21.76
C VAL A 226 -16.10 -19.48 22.69
N ALA A 227 -16.86 -18.42 22.39
CA ALA A 227 -18.04 -18.04 23.16
C ALA A 227 -19.20 -19.06 23.06
N GLY A 228 -19.22 -19.90 22.02
CA GLY A 228 -20.26 -20.89 21.79
C GLY A 228 -19.77 -22.34 21.92
N GLN A 229 -19.54 -22.79 23.17
CA GLN A 229 -19.29 -24.20 23.51
C GLN A 229 -18.20 -24.85 22.62
N PHE A 230 -16.97 -24.36 22.74
CA PHE A 230 -15.85 -25.30 22.71
C PHE A 230 -15.93 -26.10 24.00
N GLU A 231 -15.96 -27.42 23.94
CA GLU A 231 -15.39 -28.18 25.04
C GLU A 231 -13.91 -27.80 25.06
N GLU A 232 -13.59 -26.74 25.80
CA GLU A 232 -12.21 -26.34 26.09
C GLU A 232 -11.40 -27.58 26.48
N GLY A 233 -12.03 -28.54 27.17
CA GLY A 233 -11.51 -29.86 27.47
C GLY A 233 -10.86 -30.62 26.31
N ALA A 234 -11.41 -30.67 25.09
CA ALA A 234 -10.85 -31.47 23.99
C ALA A 234 -9.66 -30.77 23.30
N LEU A 235 -9.71 -29.45 23.14
CA LEU A 235 -8.62 -28.68 22.54
C LEU A 235 -7.50 -28.43 23.56
N VAL A 236 -7.85 -28.23 24.83
CA VAL A 236 -6.92 -28.28 25.98
C VAL A 236 -6.32 -29.68 26.07
N ALA A 237 -7.09 -30.77 26.04
CA ALA A 237 -6.55 -32.15 26.10
C ALA A 237 -5.63 -32.49 24.92
N TRP A 238 -5.95 -32.02 23.72
CA TRP A 238 -5.08 -32.19 22.56
C TRP A 238 -3.81 -31.34 22.64
N LEU A 239 -3.94 -30.06 23.04
CA LEU A 239 -2.78 -29.21 23.29
C LEU A 239 -1.96 -29.76 24.45
N THR A 240 -2.54 -30.15 25.58
CA THR A 240 -1.85 -30.71 26.75
C THR A 240 -1.25 -32.08 26.46
N GLY A 241 -1.90 -32.93 25.65
CA GLY A 241 -1.36 -34.20 25.15
C GLY A 241 -0.14 -33.98 24.25
N LYS A 242 -0.21 -33.02 23.33
CA LYS A 242 0.93 -32.64 22.47
C LYS A 242 2.03 -31.91 23.23
N TRP A 243 1.68 -31.07 24.20
CA TRP A 243 2.59 -30.40 25.14
C TRP A 243 3.31 -31.40 26.05
N ARG A 244 2.61 -32.43 26.55
CA ARG A 244 3.20 -33.55 27.31
C ARG A 244 4.14 -34.35 26.41
N ASN A 245 3.78 -34.65 25.16
CA ASN A 245 4.64 -35.43 24.26
C ASN A 245 5.95 -34.69 23.89
N ILE A 246 5.89 -33.35 23.71
CA ILE A 246 7.09 -32.50 23.51
C ILE A 246 7.97 -32.45 24.78
N PHE A 247 7.38 -32.49 25.98
CA PHE A 247 8.12 -32.60 27.23
C PHE A 247 8.71 -34.00 27.46
N TYR A 248 8.00 -35.06 27.07
CA TYR A 248 8.46 -36.44 27.22
C TYR A 248 9.62 -36.77 26.26
N GLN A 249 9.58 -36.32 25.00
CA GLN A 249 10.73 -36.49 24.10
C GLN A 249 11.99 -35.75 24.56
N ASN A 250 11.85 -34.58 25.20
CA ASN A 250 13.01 -33.87 25.76
C ASN A 250 13.54 -34.46 27.08
N LYS A 251 12.76 -35.33 27.76
CA LYS A 251 13.19 -36.02 28.99
C LYS A 251 13.84 -37.38 28.70
N ILE A 252 13.46 -38.05 27.60
CA ILE A 252 13.97 -39.37 27.20
C ILE A 252 15.43 -39.33 26.69
N VAL A 253 15.97 -38.17 26.31
CA VAL A 253 17.41 -38.03 25.95
C VAL A 253 18.34 -38.08 27.18
N LYS A 254 17.83 -38.22 28.41
CA LYS A 254 18.64 -38.17 29.65
C LYS A 254 18.47 -39.32 30.65
N GLY A 255 17.94 -40.49 30.27
CA GLY A 255 17.82 -41.62 31.21
C GLY A 255 18.11 -42.96 30.56
N GLY A 256 19.30 -43.50 30.82
CA GLY A 256 19.73 -44.80 30.31
C GLY A 256 19.10 -45.99 31.04
N ALA A 257 18.78 -47.00 30.23
CA ALA A 257 18.86 -48.46 30.39
C ALA A 257 18.70 -49.16 31.75
N LEU A 258 18.00 -50.31 31.67
CA LEU A 258 18.02 -51.57 32.47
C LEU A 258 16.57 -51.94 32.86
N GLY A 259 15.99 -53.12 32.63
CA GLY A 259 16.46 -54.40 32.12
C GLY A 259 15.61 -55.53 32.76
N LEU A 260 15.14 -56.47 31.93
CA LEU A 260 14.83 -57.90 32.19
C LEU A 260 13.43 -58.35 32.72
N LEU A 261 13.01 -59.48 32.10
CA LEU A 261 11.80 -60.33 32.14
C LEU A 261 11.80 -61.33 33.36
N PRO A 262 11.00 -62.44 33.39
CA PRO A 262 9.53 -62.60 33.52
C PRO A 262 9.13 -63.71 34.55
N SER A 263 7.86 -63.82 34.98
CA SER A 263 7.25 -65.11 35.41
C SER A 263 5.77 -64.96 35.78
N GLY A 264 4.92 -65.81 35.19
CA GLY A 264 3.45 -65.76 35.35
C GLY A 264 2.86 -66.65 36.45
N HIS A 265 1.53 -66.61 36.57
CA HIS A 265 0.65 -67.70 37.04
C HIS A 265 -0.82 -67.39 36.65
N GLN A 266 -1.58 -68.44 36.32
CA GLN A 266 -3.02 -68.46 36.00
C GLN A 266 -3.89 -68.49 37.29
N PHE A 267 -5.09 -67.90 37.30
CA PHE A 267 -6.39 -68.61 37.39
C PHE A 267 -7.62 -67.67 37.48
N GLU A 268 -8.68 -68.09 36.77
CA GLU A 268 -10.14 -68.00 36.98
C GLU A 268 -10.97 -66.69 37.03
N SER A 269 -12.08 -66.76 36.27
CA SER A 269 -13.25 -65.88 36.18
C SER A 269 -14.16 -66.03 37.42
N PRO A 270 -15.09 -65.08 37.72
CA PRO A 270 -16.42 -65.15 37.09
C PRO A 270 -17.08 -63.78 36.77
N GLN A 271 -17.75 -63.77 35.62
CA GLN A 271 -19.09 -63.22 35.32
C GLN A 271 -19.54 -61.88 35.92
N GLY A 272 -19.92 -60.95 35.02
CA GLY A 272 -20.70 -59.76 35.37
C GLY A 272 -21.27 -59.09 34.12
N HIS A 273 -22.44 -59.55 33.67
CA HIS A 273 -23.23 -58.92 32.62
C HIS A 273 -23.80 -57.59 33.12
N TRP A 274 -23.55 -56.49 32.41
CA TRP A 274 -24.39 -55.28 32.48
C TRP A 274 -24.68 -54.75 31.07
N ARG A 275 -25.97 -54.65 30.77
CA ARG A 275 -26.53 -54.18 29.50
C ARG A 275 -27.03 -52.75 29.74
N PHE A 276 -26.43 -51.74 29.11
CA PHE A 276 -26.99 -50.38 29.12
C PHE A 276 -27.59 -50.06 27.74
N THR A 277 -28.92 -49.93 27.72
CA THR A 277 -29.71 -49.35 26.64
C THR A 277 -29.41 -47.87 26.53
N ARG A 278 -28.85 -47.43 25.39
CA ARG A 278 -28.69 -46.02 25.05
C ARG A 278 -30.02 -45.47 24.53
N SER A 279 -30.61 -44.51 25.25
CA SER A 279 -31.68 -43.70 24.69
C SER A 279 -31.08 -42.74 23.66
N LEU A 280 -31.62 -42.78 22.44
CA LEU A 280 -31.39 -41.79 21.40
C LEU A 280 -32.24 -40.57 21.72
N THR A 281 -31.71 -39.64 22.53
CA THR A 281 -32.20 -38.26 22.48
C THR A 281 -31.37 -37.52 21.44
N SER A 282 -31.99 -37.31 20.29
CA SER A 282 -31.47 -36.49 19.21
C SER A 282 -31.36 -35.03 19.66
N GLY A 283 -30.17 -34.60 20.08
CA GLY A 283 -29.80 -33.19 20.15
C GLY A 283 -29.65 -32.59 18.75
N PRO A 284 -29.91 -31.29 18.56
CA PRO A 284 -29.98 -30.67 17.24
C PRO A 284 -28.62 -30.71 16.53
N ARG A 285 -28.69 -31.18 15.28
CA ARG A 285 -27.58 -31.44 14.36
C ARG A 285 -26.73 -30.19 14.14
N GLY A 286 -25.41 -30.37 14.10
CA GLY A 286 -24.38 -29.37 13.85
C GLY A 286 -24.37 -28.76 12.45
N ILE A 287 -25.46 -28.10 12.05
CA ILE A 287 -25.63 -27.45 10.73
C ILE A 287 -25.08 -26.01 10.71
N SER A 288 -24.67 -25.44 11.86
CA SER A 288 -24.41 -23.99 11.95
C SER A 288 -22.94 -23.54 11.83
N ARG A 289 -21.95 -24.44 11.94
CA ARG A 289 -20.53 -24.04 12.03
C ARG A 289 -19.86 -23.82 10.66
N GLY A 290 -20.05 -24.74 9.72
CA GLY A 290 -19.60 -24.56 8.32
C GLY A 290 -20.31 -23.39 7.63
N ALA A 291 -21.61 -23.23 7.88
CA ALA A 291 -22.41 -22.13 7.33
C ALA A 291 -21.92 -20.74 7.79
N ARG A 292 -21.51 -20.57 9.06
CA ARG A 292 -21.00 -19.29 9.57
C ARG A 292 -19.61 -18.93 9.06
N LYS A 293 -18.70 -19.93 8.92
CA LYS A 293 -17.40 -19.72 8.26
C LYS A 293 -17.60 -19.30 6.80
N LEU A 294 -18.44 -20.05 6.08
CA LEU A 294 -18.77 -19.79 4.68
C LEU A 294 -19.42 -18.42 4.48
N ALA A 295 -20.29 -17.99 5.42
CA ALA A 295 -20.92 -16.67 5.39
C ALA A 295 -19.94 -15.51 5.61
N ARG A 296 -18.92 -15.66 6.48
CA ARG A 296 -17.88 -14.62 6.66
C ARG A 296 -16.92 -14.57 5.47
N THR A 297 -16.47 -15.71 4.96
CA THR A 297 -15.60 -15.75 3.77
C THR A 297 -16.32 -15.23 2.52
N SER A 298 -17.63 -15.48 2.38
CA SER A 298 -18.44 -14.89 1.30
C SER A 298 -18.64 -13.39 1.49
N THR A 299 -18.87 -12.92 2.71
CA THR A 299 -18.97 -11.48 3.02
C THR A 299 -17.67 -10.74 2.70
N VAL A 300 -16.52 -11.29 3.10
CA VAL A 300 -15.21 -10.73 2.78
C VAL A 300 -14.95 -10.75 1.27
N SER A 301 -15.32 -11.83 0.59
CA SER A 301 -15.18 -11.92 -0.87
C SER A 301 -16.05 -10.90 -1.61
N ARG A 302 -17.27 -10.63 -1.13
CA ARG A 302 -18.13 -9.56 -1.69
C ARG A 302 -17.48 -8.18 -1.52
N ARG A 303 -16.97 -7.87 -0.33
CA ARG A 303 -16.28 -6.59 -0.06
C ARG A 303 -15.02 -6.43 -0.90
N LEU A 304 -14.26 -7.52 -1.10
CA LEU A 304 -13.10 -7.52 -1.98
C LEU A 304 -13.49 -7.22 -3.43
N LEU A 305 -14.60 -7.77 -3.92
CA LEU A 305 -15.10 -7.47 -5.25
C LEU A 305 -15.51 -6.00 -5.38
N GLU A 306 -16.23 -5.47 -4.38
CA GLU A 306 -16.64 -4.06 -4.34
C GLU A 306 -15.46 -3.08 -4.29
N LEU A 307 -14.43 -3.39 -3.50
CA LEU A 307 -13.21 -2.57 -3.46
C LEU A 307 -12.41 -2.68 -4.75
N LYS A 308 -12.39 -3.86 -5.39
CA LYS A 308 -11.72 -4.02 -6.67
C LYS A 308 -12.38 -3.18 -7.76
N THR A 309 -13.71 -3.22 -7.84
CA THR A 309 -14.44 -2.43 -8.85
C THR A 309 -14.29 -0.92 -8.60
N THR A 310 -14.21 -0.46 -7.35
CA THR A 310 -13.97 0.96 -7.06
C THR A 310 -12.54 1.40 -7.39
N VAL A 311 -11.54 0.55 -7.12
CA VAL A 311 -10.15 0.81 -7.56
C VAL A 311 -10.07 0.86 -9.09
N ASP A 312 -10.68 -0.11 -9.78
CA ASP A 312 -10.69 -0.14 -11.25
C ASP A 312 -11.40 1.10 -11.83
N ALA A 313 -12.53 1.52 -11.24
CA ALA A 313 -13.21 2.76 -11.63
C ALA A 313 -12.35 4.01 -11.38
N GLY A 314 -11.61 4.06 -10.27
CA GLY A 314 -10.67 5.14 -9.97
C GLY A 314 -9.51 5.22 -10.96
N LEU A 315 -8.98 4.08 -11.41
CA LEU A 315 -7.94 4.00 -12.44
C LEU A 315 -8.45 4.45 -13.81
N LEU A 316 -9.68 4.06 -14.18
CA LEU A 316 -10.32 4.52 -15.41
C LEU A 316 -10.56 6.04 -15.39
N HIS A 317 -11.07 6.58 -14.28
CA HIS A 317 -11.26 8.02 -14.11
C HIS A 317 -9.94 8.78 -14.24
N TRP A 318 -8.89 8.31 -13.56
CA TRP A 318 -7.55 8.87 -13.67
C TRP A 318 -7.00 8.85 -15.11
N SER A 319 -7.19 7.74 -15.83
CA SER A 319 -6.77 7.62 -17.24
C SER A 319 -7.51 8.59 -18.14
N ASN A 320 -8.83 8.75 -17.96
CA ASN A 320 -9.65 9.68 -18.74
C ASN A 320 -9.25 11.15 -18.51
N LEU A 321 -8.94 11.51 -17.26
CA LEU A 321 -8.43 12.86 -16.94
C LEU A 321 -7.07 13.12 -17.60
N LEU A 322 -6.14 12.17 -17.50
CA LEU A 322 -4.83 12.33 -18.14
C LEU A 322 -4.94 12.41 -19.66
N GLN A 323 -5.87 11.67 -20.27
CA GLN A 323 -6.14 11.77 -21.70
C GLN A 323 -6.71 13.16 -22.06
N THR A 324 -7.65 13.67 -21.26
CA THR A 324 -8.22 15.01 -21.43
C THR A 324 -7.15 16.10 -21.36
N ILE A 325 -6.30 16.04 -20.33
CA ILE A 325 -5.13 16.92 -20.17
C ILE A 325 -4.18 16.76 -21.37
N GLY A 326 -3.90 15.52 -21.78
CA GLY A 326 -3.00 15.20 -22.87
C GLY A 326 -3.43 15.77 -24.22
N HIS A 327 -4.73 15.99 -24.44
CA HIS A 327 -5.25 16.62 -25.66
C HIS A 327 -4.93 18.11 -25.77
N GLN A 328 -4.92 18.84 -24.65
CA GLN A 328 -4.71 20.30 -24.62
C GLN A 328 -3.33 20.71 -24.10
N PHE A 329 -2.57 19.75 -23.56
CA PHE A 329 -1.29 19.97 -22.90
C PHE A 329 -0.30 20.84 -23.70
N GLU A 330 -0.08 20.53 -24.97
CA GLU A 330 0.90 21.25 -25.79
C GLU A 330 0.50 22.72 -26.02
N GLN A 331 -0.80 23.00 -26.10
CA GLN A 331 -1.31 24.36 -26.26
C GLN A 331 -1.11 25.17 -24.98
N TRP A 332 -1.49 24.60 -23.83
CA TRP A 332 -1.27 25.22 -22.52
C TRP A 332 0.22 25.47 -22.26
N ASN A 333 1.07 24.50 -22.61
CA ASN A 333 2.52 24.62 -22.46
C ASN A 333 3.10 25.74 -23.35
N HIS A 334 2.67 25.84 -24.60
CA HIS A 334 3.09 26.94 -25.48
C HIS A 334 2.60 28.29 -24.97
N LEU A 335 1.34 28.39 -24.54
CA LEU A 335 0.76 29.63 -24.02
C LEU A 335 1.52 30.12 -22.79
N VAL A 336 1.69 29.26 -21.78
CA VAL A 336 2.40 29.61 -20.54
C VAL A 336 3.86 29.99 -20.81
N LYS A 337 4.55 29.29 -21.73
CA LYS A 337 5.92 29.65 -22.12
C LYS A 337 5.99 31.01 -22.81
N LYS A 338 5.10 31.26 -23.77
CA LYS A 338 5.01 32.52 -24.50
C LYS A 338 4.76 33.66 -23.52
N GLU A 339 3.75 33.52 -22.68
CA GLU A 339 3.33 34.51 -21.68
C GLU A 339 4.43 34.80 -20.66
N LYS A 340 5.09 33.75 -20.15
CA LYS A 340 6.26 33.91 -19.27
C LYS A 340 7.37 34.70 -19.94
N SER A 341 7.64 34.47 -21.22
CA SER A 341 8.68 35.21 -21.96
C SER A 341 8.30 36.67 -22.19
N ILE A 342 7.01 36.95 -22.40
CA ILE A 342 6.48 38.31 -22.53
C ILE A 342 6.70 39.06 -21.21
N TYR A 343 6.23 38.51 -20.09
CA TYR A 343 6.45 39.14 -18.79
C TYR A 343 7.93 39.27 -18.44
N HIS A 344 8.76 38.28 -18.79
CA HIS A 344 10.21 38.37 -18.58
C HIS A 344 10.82 39.55 -19.37
N THR A 345 10.38 39.75 -20.61
CA THR A 345 10.80 40.89 -21.45
C THR A 345 10.31 42.22 -20.90
N LEU A 346 9.02 42.30 -20.51
CA LEU A 346 8.44 43.49 -19.87
C LEU A 346 9.18 43.84 -18.57
N ASN A 347 9.66 42.84 -17.84
CA ASN A 347 10.41 43.02 -16.61
C ASN A 347 11.85 43.55 -16.82
N MET A 348 12.30 43.68 -18.07
CA MET A 348 13.54 44.38 -18.42
C MET A 348 13.29 45.86 -18.77
N LEU A 349 12.05 46.24 -19.07
CA LEU A 349 11.67 47.60 -19.48
C LEU A 349 11.54 48.54 -18.29
N SER A 350 11.94 49.80 -18.45
CA SER A 350 11.74 50.81 -17.42
C SER A 350 10.32 51.36 -17.48
N ILE A 351 9.71 51.60 -16.32
CA ILE A 351 8.37 52.21 -16.22
C ILE A 351 8.54 53.70 -15.96
N ASP A 352 7.92 54.51 -16.82
CA ASP A 352 7.72 55.92 -16.56
C ASP A 352 6.38 56.10 -15.81
N VAL A 353 6.47 56.33 -14.50
CA VAL A 353 5.31 56.48 -13.61
C VAL A 353 4.48 57.72 -13.97
N THR A 354 5.10 58.75 -14.56
CA THR A 354 4.43 60.01 -14.88
C THR A 354 3.53 59.88 -16.12
N LYS A 355 3.99 59.12 -17.11
CA LYS A 355 3.28 58.90 -18.38
C LYS A 355 2.52 57.58 -18.43
N LYS A 356 2.64 56.74 -17.40
CA LYS A 356 2.14 55.36 -17.36
C LYS A 356 2.54 54.56 -18.62
N CYS A 357 3.77 54.75 -19.09
CA CYS A 357 4.29 54.08 -20.28
C CYS A 357 5.52 53.23 -19.96
N LEU A 358 5.75 52.23 -20.80
CA LEU A 358 6.96 51.41 -20.76
C LEU A 358 7.97 51.97 -21.74
N VAL A 359 9.19 52.17 -21.28
CA VAL A 359 10.33 52.62 -22.08
C VAL A 359 11.29 51.45 -22.23
N ALA A 360 11.64 51.16 -23.48
CA ALA A 360 12.54 50.09 -23.88
C ALA A 360 13.65 50.68 -24.74
N GLU A 361 14.88 50.28 -24.45
CA GLU A 361 16.05 50.52 -25.31
C GLU A 361 16.58 49.16 -25.76
N GLY A 362 16.89 49.05 -27.05
CA GLY A 362 17.36 47.81 -27.62
C GLY A 362 18.00 48.02 -28.98
N TRP A 363 18.92 47.12 -29.32
CA TRP A 363 19.57 47.09 -30.62
C TRP A 363 18.67 46.46 -31.66
N CYS A 364 18.55 47.10 -32.83
CA CYS A 364 17.86 46.52 -33.97
C CYS A 364 18.68 46.75 -35.25
N PRO A 365 18.67 45.79 -36.20
CA PRO A 365 19.30 46.01 -37.50
C PRO A 365 18.59 47.13 -38.27
N VAL A 366 19.36 48.02 -38.91
CA VAL A 366 18.83 49.18 -39.63
C VAL A 366 17.81 48.78 -40.71
N PHE A 367 18.02 47.64 -41.39
CA PHE A 367 17.10 47.13 -42.41
C PHE A 367 15.74 46.66 -41.85
N ALA A 368 15.67 46.30 -40.57
CA ALA A 368 14.46 45.79 -39.92
C ALA A 368 13.56 46.92 -39.37
N THR A 369 14.03 48.16 -39.40
CA THR A 369 13.32 49.34 -38.86
C THR A 369 11.88 49.44 -39.36
N ASN A 370 11.67 49.28 -40.68
CA ASN A 370 10.33 49.35 -41.27
C ASN A 370 9.41 48.20 -40.79
N GLN A 371 9.97 47.01 -40.59
CA GLN A 371 9.20 45.85 -40.12
C GLN A 371 8.74 46.06 -38.68
N ILE A 372 9.63 46.58 -37.82
CA ILE A 372 9.33 46.90 -36.43
C ILE A 372 8.26 48.00 -36.35
N GLN A 373 8.41 49.09 -37.12
CA GLN A 373 7.41 50.16 -37.15
C GLN A 373 6.03 49.67 -37.61
N ASN A 374 5.97 48.80 -38.63
CA ASN A 374 4.70 48.23 -39.08
C ASN A 374 4.09 47.30 -38.02
N ALA A 375 4.90 46.48 -37.36
CA ALA A 375 4.42 45.62 -36.27
C ALA A 375 3.87 46.43 -35.09
N LEU A 376 4.52 47.53 -34.72
CA LEU A 376 4.06 48.44 -33.67
C LEU A 376 2.74 49.13 -34.05
N LYS A 377 2.62 49.60 -35.30
CA LYS A 377 1.37 50.18 -35.82
C LYS A 377 0.22 49.18 -35.79
N GLN A 378 0.48 47.93 -36.24
CA GLN A 378 -0.51 46.85 -36.20
C GLN A 378 -0.94 46.57 -34.75
N ALA A 379 0.02 46.49 -33.81
CA ALA A 379 -0.30 46.26 -32.40
C ALA A 379 -1.14 47.39 -31.78
N THR A 380 -0.88 48.66 -32.16
CA THR A 380 -1.72 49.80 -31.74
C THR A 380 -3.14 49.67 -32.29
N PHE A 381 -3.29 49.25 -33.55
CA PHE A 381 -4.59 49.01 -34.18
C PHE A 381 -5.34 47.86 -33.48
N ASP A 382 -4.67 46.72 -33.27
CA ASP A 382 -5.26 45.53 -32.66
C ASP A 382 -5.68 45.77 -31.19
N SER A 383 -4.98 46.66 -30.47
CA SER A 383 -5.31 47.03 -29.08
C SER A 383 -6.34 48.14 -28.95
N ASN A 384 -6.83 48.73 -30.06
CA ASN A 384 -7.70 49.91 -30.08
C ASN A 384 -7.16 51.07 -29.22
N SER A 385 -5.84 51.20 -29.12
CA SER A 385 -5.20 52.26 -28.33
C SER A 385 -5.24 53.59 -29.07
N GLN A 386 -5.64 54.66 -28.37
CA GLN A 386 -5.58 56.03 -28.89
C GLN A 386 -4.14 56.56 -28.99
N ILE A 387 -3.22 55.97 -28.21
CA ILE A 387 -1.81 56.38 -28.16
C ILE A 387 -1.00 55.39 -29.02
N ALA A 388 -0.34 55.93 -30.05
CA ALA A 388 0.55 55.17 -30.90
C ALA A 388 1.86 54.84 -30.18
N ALA A 389 2.38 53.63 -30.42
CA ALA A 389 3.71 53.27 -29.96
C ALA A 389 4.77 54.15 -30.66
N ILE A 390 5.60 54.82 -29.88
CA ILE A 390 6.65 55.72 -30.38
C ILE A 390 7.93 54.90 -30.58
N PHE A 391 8.47 54.94 -31.79
CA PHE A 391 9.77 54.34 -32.12
C PHE A 391 10.75 55.45 -32.51
N GLN A 392 11.80 55.63 -31.73
CA GLN A 392 12.82 56.67 -31.96
C GLN A 392 14.20 56.03 -32.09
N VAL A 393 14.94 56.38 -33.15
CA VAL A 393 16.33 55.99 -33.33
C VAL A 393 17.20 56.88 -32.45
N LEU A 394 17.94 56.26 -31.53
CA LEU A 394 18.87 56.95 -30.63
C LEU A 394 20.30 56.82 -31.15
N HIS A 395 21.09 57.88 -30.97
CA HIS A 395 22.52 57.86 -31.24
C HIS A 395 23.26 57.62 -29.92
N THR A 396 23.99 56.50 -29.82
CA THR A 396 24.74 56.11 -28.62
C THR A 396 26.23 55.93 -28.95
N LYS A 397 27.07 56.00 -27.91
CA LYS A 397 28.51 55.70 -27.97
C LYS A 397 28.83 54.24 -27.65
N GLU A 398 27.83 53.46 -27.22
CA GLU A 398 28.00 52.04 -26.93
C GLU A 398 28.22 51.22 -28.21
N SER A 399 29.04 50.17 -28.13
CA SER A 399 29.29 49.28 -29.27
C SER A 399 28.06 48.40 -29.55
N PRO A 400 27.49 48.43 -30.77
CA PRO A 400 26.37 47.56 -31.12
C PRO A 400 26.79 46.08 -31.12
N PRO A 401 25.85 45.15 -30.86
CA PRO A 401 26.09 43.73 -31.00
C PRO A 401 26.32 43.36 -32.47
N THR A 402 27.22 42.40 -32.70
CA THR A 402 27.46 41.85 -34.04
C THR A 402 26.28 40.97 -34.47
N TYR A 403 25.80 41.14 -35.71
CA TYR A 403 24.71 40.34 -36.27
C TYR A 403 25.07 39.86 -37.68
N PHE A 404 25.18 38.54 -37.85
CA PHE A 404 25.40 37.90 -39.14
C PHE A 404 24.10 37.25 -39.65
N ARG A 405 23.74 37.54 -40.90
CA ARG A 405 22.57 36.92 -41.55
C ARG A 405 22.93 35.52 -42.02
N THR A 406 22.57 34.51 -41.25
CA THR A 406 22.77 33.09 -41.60
C THR A 406 21.53 32.48 -42.25
N ASN A 407 21.72 31.44 -43.05
CA ASN A 407 20.68 30.56 -43.58
C ASN A 407 20.91 29.13 -43.08
N LYS A 408 20.02 28.18 -43.40
CA LYS A 408 20.15 26.77 -42.94
C LYS A 408 21.49 26.12 -43.28
N PHE A 409 22.16 26.58 -44.34
CA PHE A 409 23.46 26.09 -44.78
C PHE A 409 24.62 26.81 -44.09
N THR A 410 24.55 28.13 -43.92
CA THR A 410 25.65 28.94 -43.34
C THR A 410 25.62 28.99 -41.81
N LEU A 411 24.50 28.64 -41.17
CA LEU A 411 24.38 28.59 -39.71
C LEU A 411 25.45 27.72 -39.03
N PRO A 412 25.64 26.43 -39.38
CA PRO A 412 26.64 25.60 -38.70
C PRO A 412 28.08 26.11 -38.87
N PHE A 413 28.40 26.77 -39.99
CA PHE A 413 29.72 27.37 -40.19
C PHE A 413 29.90 28.62 -39.32
N GLN A 414 28.87 29.45 -39.20
CA GLN A 414 28.89 30.60 -38.30
C GLN A 414 29.00 30.14 -36.84
N GLU A 415 28.30 29.09 -36.43
CA GLU A 415 28.42 28.52 -35.07
C GLU A 415 29.85 28.06 -34.75
N ILE A 416 30.55 27.47 -35.73
CA ILE A 416 31.96 27.09 -35.57
C ILE A 416 32.84 28.35 -35.37
N VAL A 417 32.59 29.41 -36.12
CA VAL A 417 33.33 30.68 -35.99
C VAL A 417 33.03 31.35 -34.65
N ASP A 418 31.76 31.43 -34.25
CA ASP A 418 31.30 32.03 -32.99
C ASP A 418 31.86 31.27 -31.76
N ALA A 419 32.18 29.97 -31.89
CA ALA A 419 32.81 29.20 -30.82
C ALA A 419 34.24 29.64 -30.49
N TYR A 420 34.93 30.34 -31.41
CA TYR A 420 36.27 30.89 -31.17
C TYR A 420 36.24 32.27 -30.50
N GLY A 421 35.11 32.98 -30.54
CA GLY A 421 34.93 34.32 -29.96
C GLY A 421 34.94 35.44 -30.97
#